data_AF-A0AAD9XGA0-F1
#
_entry.id   AF-A0AAD9XGA0-F1
#
_cell.length_a   1.000
_cell.length_b   1.000
_cell.length_c   1.000
_cell.angle_alpha   90.00
_cell.angle_beta   90.00
_cell.angle_gamma   90.00
#
_symmetry.space_group_name_H-M   'P 1'
#
loop_
_entity.id
_entity.type
_entity.pdbx_description
1 polymer ?
#
loop_
_entity_poly.entity_id
_entity_poly.type
_entity_poly.pdbx_seq_one_letter_code
_entity_poly.pdbx_strand_id
1 'polypeptide(L)' 'TQPWLRRTTTQTQTPVNVGVVLDVNNEFGKIGFSCINMALSDFYTNSHDYKTRLLLNIRDSKRDVVAAAAA' A
#
# COMPACT_ATOMS: atom_id res chain seq x y z
N THR A 1 41.75 11.05 -17.32
CA THR A 1 40.32 11.32 -16.99
C THR A 1 39.53 10.05 -17.26
N GLN A 2 38.98 9.38 -16.24
CA GLN A 2 38.21 8.13 -16.41
C GLN A 2 36.72 8.36 -16.09
N PRO A 3 35.83 8.32 -17.10
CA PRO A 3 34.42 8.59 -16.91
C PRO A 3 33.57 7.31 -16.97
N TRP A 4 33.70 6.34 -16.04
CA TRP A 4 32.91 5.08 -16.17
C TRP A 4 32.37 4.41 -14.90
N LEU A 5 32.37 5.04 -13.73
CA LEU A 5 31.59 4.53 -12.61
C LEU A 5 30.18 5.13 -12.61
N ARG A 6 29.33 4.65 -13.53
CA ARG A 6 27.88 4.77 -13.36
C ARG A 6 27.49 3.91 -12.16
N ARG A 7 27.43 4.53 -10.98
CA ARG A 7 26.73 3.97 -9.82
C ARG A 7 25.27 3.80 -10.21
N THR A 8 24.84 2.58 -10.49
CA THR A 8 23.42 2.24 -10.45
C THR A 8 23.03 2.27 -8.98
N THR A 9 22.46 3.38 -8.53
CA THR A 9 21.84 3.44 -7.21
C THR A 9 20.66 2.48 -7.25
N THR A 10 20.82 1.28 -6.69
CA THR A 10 19.69 0.40 -6.41
C THR A 10 18.77 1.18 -5.48
N GLN A 11 17.68 1.72 -6.03
CA GLN A 11 16.65 2.44 -5.29
C GLN A 11 15.99 1.44 -4.34
N THR A 12 16.54 1.31 -3.13
CA THR A 12 15.98 0.46 -2.07
C THR A 12 14.63 1.02 -1.68
N GLN A 13 13.57 0.29 -1.99
CA GLN A 13 12.21 0.60 -1.53
C GLN A 13 12.13 0.40 -0.02
N THR A 14 11.54 1.36 0.70
CA THR A 14 11.31 1.26 2.14
C THR A 14 9.88 0.78 2.37
N PRO A 15 9.66 -0.49 2.77
CA PRO A 15 8.32 -0.99 3.01
C PRO A 15 7.73 -0.39 4.30
N VAL A 16 6.45 -0.07 4.28
CA VAL A 16 5.68 0.42 5.45
C VAL A 16 4.42 -0.41 5.56
N ASN A 17 4.28 -1.16 6.65
CA ASN A 17 3.09 -1.98 6.90
C ASN A 17 1.92 -1.10 7.34
N VAL A 18 0.75 -1.30 6.74
CA VAL A 18 -0.48 -0.55 7.03
C VAL A 18 -1.62 -1.53 7.21
N GLY A 19 -2.21 -1.54 8.42
CA GLY A 19 -3.43 -2.29 8.70
C GLY A 19 -4.65 -1.62 8.06
N VAL A 20 -5.47 -2.40 7.35
CA VAL A 20 -6.73 -1.95 6.76
C VAL A 20 -7.84 -2.87 7.24
N VAL A 21 -8.78 -2.32 8.03
CA VAL A 21 -9.92 -3.06 8.58
C VAL A 21 -11.19 -2.55 7.94
N LEU A 22 -11.85 -3.41 7.18
CA LEU A 22 -13.09 -3.09 6.49
C LEU A 22 -13.95 -4.35 6.32
N ASP A 23 -15.24 -4.18 6.09
CA ASP A 23 -16.11 -5.30 5.71
C ASP A 23 -15.93 -5.60 4.22
N VAL A 24 -15.06 -6.55 3.89
CA VAL A 24 -14.72 -6.88 2.49
C VAL A 24 -15.89 -7.52 1.73
N ASN A 25 -16.89 -8.00 2.46
CA ASN A 25 -18.06 -8.66 1.86
C ASN A 25 -19.16 -7.65 1.52
N ASN A 26 -19.19 -6.52 2.21
CA ASN A 26 -20.10 -5.40 1.95
C ASN A 26 -19.68 -4.55 0.75
N GLU A 27 -20.67 -4.01 0.02
CA GLU A 27 -20.43 -3.17 -1.16
C GLU A 27 -19.58 -1.94 -0.84
N PHE A 28 -19.87 -1.25 0.26
CA PHE A 28 -19.08 -0.09 0.67
C PHE A 28 -17.62 -0.44 1.02
N GLY A 29 -17.37 -1.62 1.61
CA GLY A 29 -16.01 -2.06 1.89
C GLY A 29 -15.24 -2.41 0.62
N LYS A 30 -15.89 -3.04 -0.36
CA LYS A 30 -15.31 -3.28 -1.69
C LYS A 30 -15.00 -1.99 -2.43
N ILE A 31 -15.92 -1.03 -2.41
CA ILE A 31 -15.75 0.30 -3.02
C ILE A 31 -14.57 1.01 -2.36
N GLY A 32 -14.55 1.11 -1.02
CA GLY A 32 -13.46 1.74 -0.28
C GLY A 32 -12.10 1.08 -0.56
N PHE A 33 -12.05 -0.25 -0.59
CA PHE A 33 -10.81 -0.98 -0.91
C PHE A 33 -10.34 -0.72 -2.35
N SER A 34 -11.26 -0.64 -3.32
CA SER A 34 -10.93 -0.29 -4.70
C SER A 34 -10.35 1.13 -4.79
N CYS A 35 -10.97 2.10 -4.12
CA CYS A 35 -10.47 3.48 -4.07
C CYS A 35 -9.06 3.57 -3.49
N ILE A 36 -8.76 2.84 -2.42
CA ILE A 36 -7.41 2.79 -1.83
C ILE A 36 -6.39 2.26 -2.84
N ASN A 37 -6.68 1.13 -3.50
CA ASN A 37 -5.77 0.55 -4.48
C ASN A 37 -5.53 1.48 -5.68
N MET A 38 -6.58 2.13 -6.17
CA MET A 38 -6.49 3.08 -7.28
C MET A 38 -5.63 4.29 -6.89
N ALA A 39 -5.87 4.88 -5.72
CA ALA A 39 -5.09 6.01 -5.21
C ALA A 39 -3.59 5.65 -5.05
N LEU A 40 -3.27 4.44 -4.57
CA LEU A 40 -1.90 3.96 -4.48
C LEU A 40 -1.26 3.77 -5.86
N SER A 41 -1.99 3.18 -6.79
CA SER A 41 -1.54 3.01 -8.18
C SER A 41 -1.19 4.37 -8.81
N ASP A 42 -2.10 5.34 -8.69
CA ASP A 42 -1.91 6.68 -9.23
C ASP A 42 -0.74 7.41 -8.56
N PHE A 43 -0.64 7.31 -7.23
CA PHE A 43 0.44 7.92 -6.47
C PHE A 43 1.82 7.39 -6.90
N TYR A 44 1.95 6.06 -7.02
CA TYR A 44 3.21 5.42 -7.37
C TYR A 44 3.57 5.50 -8.86
N THR A 45 2.58 5.71 -9.73
CA THR A 45 2.83 5.98 -11.17
C THR A 45 3.40 7.38 -11.37
N ASN A 46 2.92 8.37 -10.61
CA ASN A 46 3.38 9.76 -10.73
C ASN A 46 4.62 10.08 -9.89
N SER A 47 4.95 9.25 -8.90
CA SER A 47 6.05 9.50 -7.95
C SER A 47 7.14 8.43 -8.05
N HIS A 48 7.83 8.36 -9.20
CA HIS A 48 8.86 7.35 -9.47
C HIS A 48 10.03 7.37 -8.47
N ASP A 49 10.37 8.54 -7.92
CA ASP A 49 11.44 8.70 -6.94
C ASP A 49 11.01 8.45 -5.49
N TYR A 50 9.71 8.24 -5.24
CA TYR A 50 9.19 7.94 -3.91
C TYR A 50 9.55 6.50 -3.53
N LYS A 51 10.41 6.38 -2.52
CA LYS A 51 10.98 5.10 -2.10
C LYS A 51 10.06 4.30 -1.19
N THR A 52 9.17 4.99 -0.48
CA THR A 52 8.25 4.36 0.48
C THR A 52 7.20 3.53 -0.24
N ARG A 53 7.04 2.27 0.14
CA ARG A 53 6.02 1.37 -0.41
C ARG A 53 5.10 0.90 0.70
N LEU A 54 3.83 1.30 0.63
CA LEU A 54 2.81 0.85 1.57
C LEU A 54 2.47 -0.62 1.27
N LEU A 55 2.62 -1.47 2.29
CA LEU A 55 2.18 -2.85 2.27
C LEU A 55 0.87 -2.92 3.04
N LEU A 56 -0.22 -3.13 2.33
CA LEU A 56 -1.55 -3.20 2.93
C LEU A 56 -1.80 -4.59 3.52
N ASN A 57 -2.08 -4.62 4.82
CA ASN A 57 -2.51 -5.80 5.56
C ASN A 57 -4.02 -5.72 5.78
N ILE A 58 -4.79 -6.41 4.92
CA ILE A 58 -6.26 -6.32 4.95
C ILE A 58 -6.83 -7.35 5.93
N ARG A 59 -7.78 -6.89 6.76
CA ARG A 59 -8.57 -7.70 7.68
C ARG A 59 -10.05 -7.45 7.46
N ASP A 60 -10.80 -8.55 7.33
CA ASP A 60 -12.26 -8.50 7.26
C ASP A 60 -12.85 -8.26 8.65
N SER A 61 -13.56 -7.14 8.80
CA SER A 61 -14.25 -6.80 10.05
C SER A 61 -15.40 -7.74 10.39
N LYS A 62 -15.96 -8.45 9.39
CA LYS A 62 -17.14 -9.33 9.56
C LYS A 62 -18.35 -8.63 10.22
N ARG A 63 -18.39 -7.29 10.21
CA ARG A 63 -19.33 -6.45 10.98
C ARG A 63 -19.33 -6.76 12.48
N ASP A 64 -18.23 -7.31 12.99
CA ASP A 64 -18.05 -7.73 14.36
C ASP A 64 -16.93 -6.91 15.00
N VAL A 65 -17.23 -6.28 16.13
CA VAL A 65 -16.30 -5.37 16.81
C VAL A 65 -15.09 -6.09 17.40
N VAL A 66 -15.22 -7.36 17.77
CA VAL A 66 -14.12 -8.17 18.32
C VAL A 66 -13.21 -8.62 17.19
N ALA A 67 -13.78 -9.07 16.07
CA ALA A 67 -13.05 -9.42 14.87
C ALA A 67 -12.30 -8.20 14.29
N ALA A 68 -12.92 -7.02 14.32
CA ALA A 68 -12.30 -5.78 13.89
C ALA A 68 -11.16 -5.33 14.83
N ALA A 69 -11.32 -5.47 16.15
CA ALA A 69 -10.31 -5.08 17.13
C ALA A 69 -9.09 -6.03 17.17
N ALA A 70 -9.24 -7.27 16.71
CA ALA A 70 -8.16 -8.25 16.62
C ALA A 70 -7.24 -8.05 15.39
N ALA A 71 -7.48 -7.00 14.60
CA ALA A 71 -6.78 -6.72 13.35
C ALA A 71 -5.41 -6.07 13.55
#